data_AF-A0A951C995-F1
#
_entry.id   AF-A0A951C995-F1
#
_cell.length_a   1.000
_cell.length_b   1.000
_cell.length_c   1.000
_cell.angle_alpha   90.00
_cell.angle_beta   90.00
_cell.angle_gamma   90.00
#
_symmetry.space_group_name_H-M   'P 1'
#
loop_
_entity.id
_entity.type
_entity.pdbx_description
1 polymer ?
#
loop_
_entity_poly.entity_id
_entity_poly.type
_entity_poly.pdbx_seq_one_letter_code
_entity_poly.pdbx_strand_id
1 'polypeptide(L)'
;MRKLIAGPVALLLVVAMAACGNSKSSASKDASTSTTASGPTTTEVAPLTSTPTDKIPEVGNATDLTKAPTVSAGTQPAPTELQFKDLVVGDGAVAKASNTVQVQYYGANYADGKEFDSSWARGGQPATFPLNGVIKGFSLAITGMK
;
A
#
# COMPACT_ATOMS: atom_id res chain seq x y z
N MET A 1 -39.09 12.59 -29.56
CA MET A 1 -39.86 13.84 -29.65
C MET A 1 -40.08 14.39 -28.24
N ARG A 2 -39.61 15.62 -27.95
CA ARG A 2 -40.19 16.61 -26.99
C ARG A 2 -40.22 16.19 -25.49
N LYS A 3 -39.57 16.87 -24.51
CA LYS A 3 -39.32 18.31 -24.32
C LYS A 3 -38.18 18.55 -23.31
N LEU A 4 -37.29 19.49 -23.66
CA LEU A 4 -36.44 20.25 -22.76
C LEU A 4 -37.28 21.37 -22.12
N ILE A 5 -37.06 21.69 -20.84
CA ILE A 5 -37.53 22.94 -20.23
C ILE A 5 -36.33 23.61 -19.56
N ALA A 6 -36.00 24.78 -20.10
CA ALA A 6 -35.05 25.76 -19.59
C ALA A 6 -35.75 26.71 -18.61
N GLY A 7 -35.00 27.21 -17.63
CA GLY A 7 -35.45 28.31 -16.76
C GLY A 7 -34.29 28.84 -15.89
N PRO A 8 -33.89 30.12 -16.01
CA PRO A 8 -32.70 30.66 -15.37
C PRO A 8 -33.05 31.42 -14.08
N VAL A 9 -32.22 31.31 -13.05
CA VAL A 9 -32.13 32.35 -12.00
C VAL A 9 -30.67 32.56 -11.66
N ALA A 10 -30.12 33.61 -12.25
CA ALA A 10 -28.89 34.23 -11.80
C ALA A 10 -29.22 35.11 -10.58
N LEU A 11 -28.41 35.04 -9.53
CA LEU A 11 -28.06 36.24 -8.77
C LEU A 11 -26.68 36.05 -8.13
N LEU A 12 -25.73 36.80 -8.66
CA LEU A 12 -24.41 37.06 -8.10
C LEU A 12 -24.51 37.72 -6.72
N LEU A 13 -23.60 37.36 -5.81
CA LEU A 13 -23.15 38.22 -4.73
C LEU A 13 -21.64 38.10 -4.58
N VAL A 14 -20.95 39.10 -5.13
CA VAL A 14 -19.50 39.33 -5.01
C VAL A 14 -19.22 39.96 -3.65
N VAL A 15 -18.23 39.47 -2.91
CA VAL A 15 -17.58 40.22 -1.83
C VAL A 15 -16.07 40.18 -2.04
N ALA A 16 -15.48 41.36 -1.97
CA ALA A 16 -14.18 41.75 -2.49
C ALA A 16 -13.01 41.54 -1.51
N MET A 17 -11.81 41.62 -2.09
CA MET A 17 -10.49 41.61 -1.44
C MET A 17 -10.31 42.68 -0.34
N ALA A 18 -9.59 42.28 0.71
CA ALA A 18 -8.81 43.20 1.55
C ALA A 18 -7.32 42.92 1.35
N ALA A 19 -6.59 43.98 0.99
CA ALA A 19 -5.16 44.04 0.80
C ALA A 19 -4.45 44.66 2.02
N CYS A 20 -3.12 44.50 2.04
CA CYS A 20 -2.06 45.33 2.67
C CYS A 20 -1.34 44.86 3.96
N GLY A 21 0.01 44.89 3.85
CA GLY A 21 1.03 45.14 4.89
C GLY A 21 2.04 43.99 5.06
N ASN A 22 3.29 43.96 4.56
CA ASN A 22 4.45 44.86 4.38
C ASN A 22 5.31 45.17 5.64
N SER A 23 6.50 44.53 5.66
CA SER A 23 7.84 45.01 6.12
C SER A 23 8.37 44.81 7.57
N LYS A 24 9.65 44.39 7.61
CA LYS A 24 10.74 44.53 8.62
C LYS A 24 11.07 43.36 9.57
N SER A 25 12.03 42.56 9.12
CA SER A 25 13.38 42.34 9.68
C SER A 25 13.55 42.26 11.21
N SER A 26 14.09 41.12 11.68
CA SER A 26 15.21 41.11 12.61
C SER A 26 15.97 39.79 12.50
N ALA A 27 17.25 39.93 12.20
CA ALA A 27 18.24 38.88 12.12
C ALA A 27 18.61 38.36 13.52
N SER A 28 19.00 37.09 13.61
CA SER A 28 20.29 36.72 14.23
C SER A 28 20.61 35.24 13.96
N LYS A 29 21.83 35.03 13.46
CA LYS A 29 22.85 34.01 13.79
C LYS A 29 22.32 32.61 14.18
N ASP A 30 22.80 31.54 13.57
CA ASP A 30 24.19 31.13 13.75
C ASP A 30 24.65 30.20 12.63
N ALA A 31 25.87 30.44 12.14
CA ALA A 31 26.60 29.52 11.30
C ALA A 31 27.28 28.50 12.21
N SER A 32 26.81 27.25 12.19
CA SER A 32 27.54 26.15 12.79
C SER A 32 27.76 25.07 11.73
N THR A 33 28.99 25.07 11.24
CA THR A 33 29.61 23.98 10.50
C THR A 33 29.72 22.77 11.40
N SER A 34 29.06 21.67 11.05
CA SER A 34 29.48 20.33 11.49
C SER A 34 29.17 19.30 10.41
N THR A 35 30.23 18.96 9.69
CA THR A 35 30.44 17.67 9.05
C THR A 35 30.19 16.55 10.06
N THR A 36 29.40 15.54 9.69
CA THR A 36 29.80 14.12 9.65
C THR A 36 28.61 13.30 9.18
N ALA A 37 28.78 12.67 8.02
CA ALA A 37 27.91 11.64 7.51
C ALA A 37 27.90 10.45 8.49
N SER A 38 26.79 10.25 9.20
CA SER A 38 26.41 8.95 9.70
C SER A 38 25.58 8.29 8.62
N GLY A 39 26.17 7.28 7.97
CA GLY A 39 25.51 6.49 6.95
C GLY A 39 24.18 5.90 7.45
N PRO A 40 23.23 5.63 6.55
CA PRO A 40 22.07 4.83 6.93
C PRO A 40 22.60 3.47 7.39
N THR A 41 22.22 3.08 8.61
CA THR A 41 22.29 1.70 9.06
C THR A 41 21.53 0.87 8.03
N THR A 42 22.28 0.21 7.16
CA THR A 42 21.82 -0.93 6.39
C THR A 42 21.40 -1.96 7.43
N THR A 43 20.14 -1.93 7.84
CA THR A 43 19.46 -3.14 8.27
C THR A 43 19.38 -3.99 7.01
N GLU A 44 20.45 -4.76 6.82
CA GLU A 44 20.51 -5.91 5.94
C GLU A 44 19.29 -6.77 6.25
N VAL A 45 18.27 -6.65 5.40
CA VAL A 45 17.15 -7.57 5.38
C VAL A 45 17.78 -8.89 5.00
N ALA A 46 17.96 -9.77 5.99
CA ALA A 46 18.44 -11.13 5.77
C ALA A 46 17.65 -11.70 4.58
N PRO A 47 18.31 -12.38 3.62
CA PRO A 47 17.60 -12.99 2.51
C PRO A 47 16.59 -13.94 3.12
N LEU A 48 15.31 -13.66 2.89
CA LEU A 48 14.22 -14.52 3.33
C LEU A 48 14.35 -15.82 2.52
N THR A 49 15.12 -16.77 3.05
CA THR A 49 15.23 -18.12 2.50
C THR A 49 13.86 -18.76 2.54
N SER A 50 13.36 -19.11 1.36
CA SER A 50 12.13 -19.86 1.10
C SER A 50 11.82 -20.87 2.20
N THR A 51 10.79 -20.57 2.99
CA THR A 51 10.30 -21.35 4.13
C THR A 51 9.64 -22.66 3.66
N PRO A 52 9.49 -23.69 4.53
CA PRO A 52 8.87 -24.96 4.15
C PRO A 52 7.45 -24.73 3.64
N THR A 53 7.20 -25.13 2.39
CA THR A 53 5.94 -24.86 1.68
C THR A 53 4.72 -25.55 2.33
N ASP A 54 4.94 -26.51 3.22
CA ASP A 54 3.89 -27.33 3.83
C ASP A 54 2.91 -26.56 4.74
N LYS A 55 3.27 -25.33 5.14
CA LYS A 55 2.42 -24.47 5.99
C LYS A 55 1.70 -23.36 5.21
N ILE A 56 1.87 -23.29 3.89
CA ILE A 56 1.20 -22.30 3.04
C ILE A 56 -0.09 -22.94 2.48
N PRO A 57 -1.28 -22.36 2.72
CA PRO A 57 -2.52 -22.88 2.15
C PRO A 57 -2.52 -22.89 0.62
N GLU A 58 -3.37 -23.74 0.04
CA GLU A 58 -3.52 -23.81 -1.41
C GLU A 58 -4.21 -22.54 -1.94
N VAL A 59 -3.67 -22.00 -3.03
CA VAL A 59 -4.20 -20.82 -3.71
C VAL A 59 -4.70 -21.21 -5.10
N GLY A 60 -6.02 -21.13 -5.30
CA GLY A 60 -6.66 -21.26 -6.60
C GLY A 60 -6.62 -19.95 -7.39
N ASN A 61 -6.71 -20.04 -8.72
CA ASN A 61 -6.49 -18.91 -9.65
C ASN A 61 -5.15 -18.18 -9.45
N ALA A 62 -4.15 -18.84 -8.87
CA ALA A 62 -2.86 -18.27 -8.49
C ALA A 62 -2.13 -17.47 -9.59
N THR A 63 -2.35 -17.82 -10.85
CA THR A 63 -1.69 -17.19 -12.00
C THR A 63 -2.64 -16.39 -12.90
N ASP A 64 -3.96 -16.43 -12.65
CA ASP A 64 -4.95 -15.62 -13.38
C ASP A 64 -5.18 -14.31 -12.62
N LEU A 65 -4.34 -13.31 -12.90
CA LEU A 65 -4.37 -12.01 -12.23
C LEU A 65 -5.64 -11.18 -12.53
N THR A 66 -6.52 -11.66 -13.42
CA THR A 66 -7.78 -10.99 -13.77
C THR A 66 -8.95 -11.42 -12.89
N LYS A 67 -8.75 -12.41 -12.03
CA LYS A 67 -9.77 -12.96 -11.13
C LYS A 67 -9.31 -12.93 -9.69
N ALA A 68 -10.28 -12.94 -8.78
CA ALA A 68 -10.00 -13.16 -7.38
C ALA A 68 -9.39 -14.56 -7.18
N PRO A 69 -8.30 -14.68 -6.39
CA PRO A 69 -7.82 -15.98 -5.95
C PRO A 69 -8.81 -16.62 -4.98
N THR A 70 -8.70 -17.93 -4.81
CA THR A 70 -9.39 -18.66 -3.74
C THR A 70 -8.35 -19.23 -2.79
N VAL A 71 -8.59 -19.18 -1.48
CA VAL A 71 -7.64 -19.66 -0.46
C VAL A 71 -8.31 -20.77 0.35
N SER A 72 -7.64 -21.93 0.47
CA SER A 72 -8.12 -23.02 1.33
C SER A 72 -7.75 -22.81 2.80
N ALA A 73 -8.34 -23.61 3.69
CA ALA A 73 -7.92 -23.64 5.08
C ALA A 73 -6.53 -24.27 5.21
N GLY A 74 -5.74 -23.80 6.18
CA GLY A 74 -4.46 -24.40 6.53
C GLY A 74 -4.64 -25.82 7.09
N THR A 75 -3.78 -26.75 6.66
CA THR A 75 -3.82 -28.17 7.10
C THR A 75 -2.88 -28.45 8.28
N GLN A 76 -2.04 -27.48 8.64
CA GLN A 76 -1.06 -27.54 9.72
C GLN A 76 -1.36 -26.46 10.77
N PRO A 77 -0.85 -26.57 12.00
CA PRO A 77 -0.92 -25.48 12.97
C PRO A 77 -0.42 -24.17 12.37
N ALA A 78 -1.10 -23.07 12.68
CA ALA A 78 -0.73 -21.76 12.17
C ALA A 78 0.75 -21.46 12.44
N PRO A 79 1.52 -21.03 11.43
CA PRO A 79 2.93 -20.76 11.61
C PRO A 79 3.11 -19.57 12.56
N THR A 80 4.14 -19.64 13.40
CA THR A 80 4.53 -18.55 14.31
C THR A 80 5.39 -17.48 13.62
N GLU A 81 5.96 -17.84 12.47
CA GLU A 81 6.79 -16.97 11.63
C GLU A 81 6.13 -16.75 10.28
N LEU A 82 6.43 -15.62 9.65
CA LEU A 82 5.91 -15.30 8.32
C LEU A 82 6.38 -16.34 7.30
N GLN A 83 5.41 -16.93 6.60
CA GLN A 83 5.63 -17.80 5.45
C GLN A 83 5.15 -17.05 4.22
N PHE A 84 5.88 -17.13 3.11
CA PHE A 84 5.46 -16.58 1.84
C PHE A 84 6.06 -17.38 0.69
N LYS A 85 5.43 -17.29 -0.47
CA LYS A 85 5.86 -17.95 -1.69
C LYS A 85 5.45 -17.08 -2.87
N ASP A 86 6.40 -16.77 -3.73
CA ASP A 86 6.11 -16.11 -4.99
C ASP A 86 5.46 -17.11 -5.94
N LEU A 87 4.25 -16.80 -6.41
CA LEU A 87 3.52 -17.60 -7.39
C LEU A 87 3.84 -17.13 -8.81
N VAL A 88 3.98 -15.82 -8.98
CA VAL A 88 4.41 -15.15 -10.21
C VAL A 88 5.39 -14.06 -9.80
N VAL A 89 6.58 -14.06 -10.40
CA VAL A 89 7.61 -13.04 -10.16
C VAL A 89 7.51 -12.00 -11.27
N GLY A 90 7.33 -10.72 -10.91
CA GLY A 90 7.33 -9.62 -11.87
C GLY A 90 8.73 -9.23 -12.35
N ASP A 91 8.77 -8.48 -13.44
CA ASP A 91 10.00 -7.89 -14.01
C ASP A 91 10.18 -6.41 -13.62
N GLY A 92 9.37 -5.92 -12.68
CA GLY A 92 9.32 -4.53 -12.25
C GLY A 92 10.45 -4.12 -11.30
N ALA A 93 10.33 -2.88 -10.81
CA ALA A 93 11.23 -2.36 -9.80
C ALA A 93 10.98 -3.06 -8.45
N VAL A 94 12.05 -3.39 -7.74
CA VAL A 94 11.95 -4.02 -6.41
C VAL A 94 11.27 -3.09 -5.41
N ALA A 95 10.22 -3.58 -4.75
CA ALA A 95 9.52 -2.88 -3.69
C ALA A 95 10.39 -2.77 -2.42
N LYS A 96 10.44 -1.55 -1.85
CA LYS A 96 11.11 -1.22 -0.60
C LYS A 96 10.09 -0.88 0.47
N ALA A 97 10.41 -1.13 1.74
CA ALA A 97 9.52 -0.86 2.88
C ALA A 97 9.05 0.62 2.98
N SER A 98 9.78 1.57 2.38
CA SER A 98 9.40 2.98 2.32
C SER A 98 8.47 3.33 1.15
N ASN A 99 8.14 2.38 0.27
CA ASN A 99 7.29 2.64 -0.89
C ASN A 99 5.81 2.65 -0.54
N THR A 100 5.05 3.37 -1.35
CA THR A 100 3.61 3.22 -1.49
C THR A 100 3.34 2.30 -2.67
N VAL A 101 2.53 1.27 -2.45
CA VAL A 101 2.18 0.25 -3.46
C VAL A 101 0.69 0.28 -3.79
N GLN A 102 0.35 -0.09 -5.01
CA GLN A 102 -1.02 -0.43 -5.41
C GLN A 102 -1.13 -1.94 -5.56
N VAL A 103 -2.11 -2.54 -4.89
CA VAL A 103 -2.24 -4.00 -4.80
C VAL A 103 -3.69 -4.43 -4.99
N GLN A 104 -3.88 -5.43 -5.84
CA GLN A 104 -5.00 -6.35 -5.69
C GLN A 104 -4.63 -7.36 -4.61
N TYR A 105 -5.50 -7.54 -3.63
CA TYR A 105 -5.30 -8.49 -2.55
C TYR A 105 -6.59 -9.21 -2.18
N TYR A 106 -6.39 -10.37 -1.55
CA TYR A 106 -7.42 -11.23 -0.96
C TYR A 106 -6.90 -11.70 0.39
N GLY A 107 -7.63 -11.37 1.46
CA GLY A 107 -7.33 -11.73 2.83
C GLY A 107 -8.28 -12.81 3.32
N ALA A 108 -7.74 -13.94 3.75
CA ALA A 108 -8.49 -15.04 4.33
C ALA A 108 -7.94 -15.48 5.69
N ASN A 109 -8.83 -15.97 6.54
CA ASN A 109 -8.49 -16.56 7.82
C ASN A 109 -7.78 -17.90 7.58
N TYR A 110 -6.61 -18.08 8.18
CA TYR A 110 -5.81 -19.30 8.01
C TYR A 110 -6.57 -20.56 8.48
N ALA A 111 -7.38 -20.45 9.54
CA ALA A 111 -8.05 -21.60 10.16
C ALA A 111 -9.16 -22.22 9.31
N ASP A 112 -9.88 -21.42 8.52
CA ASP A 112 -11.08 -21.86 7.79
C ASP A 112 -11.12 -21.43 6.31
N GLY A 113 -10.13 -20.68 5.85
CA GLY A 113 -10.04 -20.15 4.48
C GLY A 113 -11.08 -19.07 4.16
N LYS A 114 -11.87 -18.61 5.14
CA LYS A 114 -12.91 -17.61 4.89
C LYS A 114 -12.29 -16.25 4.61
N GLU A 115 -12.76 -15.62 3.54
CA GLU A 115 -12.43 -14.23 3.25
C GLU A 115 -12.83 -13.34 4.43
N PHE A 116 -11.92 -12.48 4.87
CA PHE A 116 -12.23 -11.39 5.80
C PHE A 116 -12.16 -10.03 5.13
N ASP A 117 -11.36 -9.88 4.07
CA ASP A 117 -11.26 -8.65 3.29
C ASP A 117 -10.67 -8.91 1.89
N SER A 118 -11.12 -8.17 0.88
CA SER A 118 -10.66 -8.33 -0.50
C SER A 118 -10.86 -7.07 -1.32
N SER A 119 -9.86 -6.70 -2.12
CA SER A 119 -9.99 -5.66 -3.16
C SER A 119 -11.06 -6.01 -4.19
N TRP A 120 -11.22 -7.30 -4.52
CA TRP A 120 -12.22 -7.80 -5.46
C TRP A 120 -13.64 -7.65 -4.92
N ALA A 121 -13.86 -7.93 -3.63
CA ALA A 121 -15.16 -7.76 -2.97
C ALA A 121 -15.60 -6.28 -2.93
N ARG A 122 -14.65 -5.33 -2.97
CA ARG A 122 -14.91 -3.88 -2.97
C ARG A 122 -14.95 -3.27 -4.38
N GLY A 123 -15.38 -4.03 -5.37
CA GLY A 123 -15.54 -3.54 -6.74
C GLY A 123 -14.29 -3.65 -7.62
N GLY A 124 -13.27 -4.40 -7.17
CA GLY A 124 -12.13 -4.80 -8.00
C GLY A 124 -11.10 -3.71 -8.28
N GLN A 125 -11.18 -2.56 -7.61
CA GLN A 125 -10.16 -1.52 -7.72
C GLN A 125 -8.97 -1.83 -6.79
N PRO A 126 -7.72 -1.68 -7.28
CA PRO A 126 -6.54 -1.81 -6.46
C PRO A 126 -6.57 -0.87 -5.25
N ALA A 127 -6.16 -1.40 -4.11
CA ALA A 127 -5.98 -0.61 -2.90
C ALA A 127 -4.57 -0.02 -2.87
N THR A 128 -4.46 1.23 -2.42
CA THR A 128 -3.18 1.91 -2.26
C THR A 128 -2.75 1.90 -0.79
N PHE A 129 -1.54 1.41 -0.52
CA PHE A 129 -1.02 1.34 0.84
C PHE A 129 0.42 1.85 0.94
N PRO A 130 0.75 2.66 1.95
CA PRO A 130 2.13 2.88 2.35
C PRO A 130 2.64 1.65 3.12
N LEU A 131 3.74 1.02 2.68
CA LEU A 131 4.22 -0.24 3.28
C LEU A 131 4.71 -0.09 4.73
N ASN A 132 4.97 1.13 5.19
CA ASN A 132 5.28 1.43 6.59
C ASN A 132 4.03 1.70 7.46
N GLY A 133 2.82 1.70 6.87
CA GLY A 133 1.55 1.96 7.56
C GLY A 133 0.61 0.76 7.62
N VAL A 134 1.06 -0.42 7.20
CA VAL A 134 0.30 -1.67 7.18
C VAL A 134 0.83 -2.66 8.23
N ILE A 135 0.10 -3.77 8.44
CA ILE A 135 0.55 -4.82 9.35
C ILE A 135 1.93 -5.36 8.94
N LYS A 136 2.75 -5.68 9.94
CA LYS A 136 4.17 -6.05 9.74
C LYS A 136 4.35 -7.20 8.75
N GLY A 137 3.52 -8.24 8.83
CA GLY A 137 3.59 -9.39 7.91
C GLY A 137 3.40 -9.00 6.44
N PHE A 138 2.47 -8.08 6.17
CA PHE A 138 2.19 -7.60 4.82
C PHE A 138 3.35 -6.76 4.26
N SER A 139 3.90 -5.87 5.10
CA SER A 139 5.08 -5.06 4.74
C SER A 139 6.30 -5.93 4.39
N LEU A 140 6.57 -6.93 5.24
CA LEU A 140 7.70 -7.85 5.05
C LEU A 140 7.51 -8.75 3.83
N ALA A 141 6.30 -9.25 3.58
CA ALA A 141 6.03 -10.12 2.43
C ALA A 141 6.22 -9.39 1.09
N ILE A 142 5.86 -8.11 1.00
CA ILE A 142 5.95 -7.33 -0.24
C ILE A 142 7.35 -6.74 -0.47
N THR A 143 8.06 -6.42 0.61
CA THR A 143 9.43 -5.88 0.49
C THR A 143 10.34 -6.91 -0.18
N GLY A 144 10.93 -6.56 -1.33
CA GLY A 144 11.75 -7.47 -2.14
C GLY A 144 11.04 -8.04 -3.37
N MET A 145 9.71 -7.97 -3.45
CA MET A 145 8.95 -8.35 -4.64
C MET A 145 9.20 -7.37 -5.81
N LYS A 146 8.95 -7.82 -7.04
CA LYS A 146 9.07 -7.05 -8.28
C LYS A 146 7.75 -7.00 -9.04
#